data_AF-A0A927JIG4-F1
#
_entry.id   AF-A0A927JIG4-F1
#
_cell.length_a   1.000
_cell.length_b   1.000
_cell.length_c   1.000
_cell.angle_alpha   90.00
_cell.angle_beta   90.00
_cell.angle_gamma   90.00
#
_symmetry.space_group_name_H-M   'P 1'
#
loop_
_entity.id
_entity.type
_entity.pdbx_description
1 polymer ?
#
loop_
_entity_poly.entity_id
_entity_poly.type
_entity_poly.pdbx_seq_one_letter_code
_entity_poly.pdbx_strand_id
1 'polypeptide(L)'
;MMREIIASALIVAAPAAARDTVRRDVEGYAVASCLSTQPSTYLRDQADGWAAHIVQRKAFQMKAFAALSQVVKAAVNHEPMTTIVAEQPPKTIKQLPIQYCSEVIDIPNVRAQIERTITQVRN
;
A
#
# COMPACT_ATOMS: atom_id res chain seq x y z
N MET A 1 17.91 50.03 -29.95
CA MET A 1 17.53 49.24 -28.75
C MET A 1 16.65 48.08 -29.22
N MET A 2 17.20 46.87 -29.33
CA MET A 2 16.47 45.65 -29.69
C MET A 2 15.73 45.09 -28.48
N ARG A 3 14.47 44.70 -28.65
CA ARG A 3 13.70 43.91 -27.68
C ARG A 3 13.70 42.46 -28.15
N GLU A 4 14.31 41.58 -27.38
CA GLU A 4 14.23 40.13 -27.58
C GLU A 4 12.87 39.62 -27.10
N ILE A 5 12.19 38.87 -27.96
CA ILE A 5 10.94 38.18 -27.64
C ILE A 5 11.33 36.78 -27.17
N ILE A 6 11.21 36.52 -25.87
CA ILE A 6 11.39 35.18 -25.29
C ILE A 6 10.13 34.37 -25.61
N ALA A 7 10.21 33.48 -26.60
CA ALA A 7 9.18 32.50 -26.88
C ALA A 7 9.16 31.47 -25.73
N SER A 8 8.12 31.51 -24.91
CA SER A 8 7.87 30.50 -23.87
C SER A 8 7.34 29.22 -24.51
N ALA A 9 8.15 28.16 -24.53
CA ALA A 9 7.71 26.83 -24.91
C ALA A 9 6.81 26.25 -23.80
N LEU A 10 5.52 26.07 -24.11
CA LEU A 10 4.59 25.32 -23.26
C LEU A 10 4.98 23.83 -23.31
N ILE A 11 5.56 23.33 -22.22
CA ILE A 11 5.74 21.89 -22.02
C ILE A 11 4.37 21.30 -21.68
N VAL A 12 3.73 20.66 -22.65
CA VAL A 12 2.53 19.86 -22.41
C VAL A 12 2.97 18.58 -21.72
N ALA A 13 2.72 18.48 -20.41
CA ALA A 13 2.94 17.26 -19.67
C ALA A 13 1.96 16.18 -20.19
N ALA A 14 2.50 15.03 -20.61
CA ALA A 14 1.68 13.87 -20.94
C ALA A 14 0.90 13.43 -19.68
N PRO A 15 -0.36 12.98 -19.82
CA PRO A 15 -1.10 12.44 -18.68
C PRO A 15 -0.32 11.28 -18.07
N ALA A 16 -0.21 11.26 -16.74
CA ALA A 16 0.42 10.16 -16.01
C ALA A 16 -0.24 8.84 -16.41
N ALA A 17 0.55 7.85 -16.83
CA ALA A 17 0.04 6.53 -17.18
C ALA A 17 -0.80 5.99 -16.01
N ALA A 18 -1.98 5.45 -16.31
CA ALA A 18 -2.82 4.83 -15.30
C ALA A 18 -2.01 3.75 -14.57
N ARG A 19 -1.94 3.82 -13.25
CA ARG A 19 -1.31 2.78 -12.44
C ARG A 19 -1.93 1.44 -12.79
N ASP A 20 -1.09 0.43 -13.01
CA ASP A 20 -1.54 -0.95 -13.20
C ASP A 20 -2.50 -1.33 -12.06
N THR A 21 -3.75 -1.58 -12.44
CA THR A 21 -4.84 -1.85 -11.49
C THR A 21 -4.65 -3.18 -10.79
N VAL A 22 -3.93 -4.14 -11.39
CA VAL A 22 -3.62 -5.40 -10.71
C VAL A 22 -2.59 -5.16 -9.62
N ARG A 23 -1.46 -4.51 -9.93
CA ARG A 23 -0.46 -4.15 -8.92
C ARG A 23 -1.06 -3.35 -7.77
N ARG A 24 -1.81 -2.29 -8.06
CA ARG A 24 -2.46 -1.47 -7.04
C ARG A 24 -3.33 -2.31 -6.10
N ASP A 25 -4.10 -3.25 -6.65
CA ASP A 25 -5.00 -4.09 -5.88
C ASP A 25 -4.23 -5.12 -5.04
N VAL A 26 -3.16 -5.71 -5.57
CA VAL A 26 -2.33 -6.67 -4.83
C VAL A 26 -1.56 -5.98 -3.70
N GLU A 27 -0.93 -4.83 -3.97
CA GLU A 27 -0.26 -4.02 -2.95
C GLU A 27 -1.27 -3.53 -1.89
N GLY A 28 -2.44 -3.05 -2.32
CA GLY A 28 -3.53 -2.65 -1.42
C GLY A 28 -4.03 -3.80 -0.55
N TYR A 29 -4.09 -5.02 -1.09
CA TYR A 29 -4.47 -6.21 -0.33
C TYR A 29 -3.41 -6.57 0.72
N ALA A 30 -2.12 -6.38 0.42
CA ALA A 30 -1.05 -6.56 1.39
C ALA A 30 -1.16 -5.55 2.55
N VAL A 31 -1.41 -4.26 2.23
CA VAL A 31 -1.63 -3.22 3.25
C VAL A 31 -2.86 -3.55 4.11
N ALA A 32 -3.98 -3.93 3.50
CA ALA A 32 -5.18 -4.34 4.22
C ALA A 32 -4.92 -5.58 5.11
N SER A 33 -4.16 -6.56 4.62
CA SER A 33 -3.76 -7.73 5.42
C SER A 33 -2.95 -7.33 6.65
N CYS A 34 -2.03 -6.36 6.54
CA CYS A 34 -1.33 -5.82 7.69
C CYS A 34 -2.28 -5.10 8.65
N LEU A 35 -3.16 -4.22 8.13
CA LEU A 35 -4.12 -3.46 8.94
C LEU A 35 -5.07 -4.36 9.74
N SER A 36 -5.42 -5.55 9.20
CA SER A 36 -6.24 -6.55 9.91
C SER A 36 -5.61 -7.11 11.19
N THR A 37 -4.30 -6.92 11.37
CA THR A 37 -3.55 -7.36 12.57
C THR A 37 -3.43 -6.27 13.63
N GLN A 38 -3.83 -5.04 13.31
CA GLN A 38 -3.67 -3.89 14.20
C GLN A 38 -4.69 -3.95 15.35
N PRO A 39 -4.35 -3.40 16.54
CA PRO A 39 -5.22 -3.47 17.71
C PRO A 39 -6.50 -2.63 17.59
N SER A 40 -6.51 -1.63 16.70
CA SER A 40 -7.68 -0.76 16.50
C SER A 40 -8.78 -1.48 15.73
N THR A 41 -9.98 -1.56 16.33
CA THR A 41 -11.17 -2.12 15.68
C THR A 41 -11.51 -1.39 14.39
N TYR A 42 -11.46 -0.05 14.41
CA TYR A 42 -11.69 0.76 13.22
C TYR A 42 -10.73 0.39 12.08
N LEU A 43 -9.43 0.21 12.35
CA LEU A 43 -8.47 -0.18 11.32
C LEU A 43 -8.74 -1.57 10.76
N ARG A 44 -9.20 -2.50 11.61
CA ARG A 44 -9.57 -3.86 11.19
C ARG A 44 -10.82 -3.85 10.30
N ASP A 45 -11.83 -3.07 10.65
CA ASP A 45 -13.04 -2.94 9.84
C ASP A 45 -12.74 -2.31 8.47
N GLN A 46 -11.89 -1.27 8.44
CA GLN A 46 -11.43 -0.68 7.19
C GLN A 46 -10.61 -1.67 6.34
N ALA A 47 -9.76 -2.48 6.98
CA ALA A 47 -8.99 -3.52 6.32
C ALA A 47 -9.89 -4.57 5.66
N ASP A 48 -10.89 -5.06 6.38
CA ASP A 48 -11.83 -6.07 5.88
C ASP A 48 -12.63 -5.55 4.69
N GLY A 49 -13.15 -4.31 4.78
CA GLY A 49 -13.86 -3.66 3.68
C GLY A 49 -12.97 -3.45 2.45
N TRP A 50 -11.72 -3.02 2.65
CA TRP A 50 -10.76 -2.81 1.56
C TRP A 50 -10.38 -4.15 0.89
N ALA A 51 -10.05 -5.18 1.67
CA ALA A 51 -9.71 -6.50 1.16
C ALA A 51 -10.89 -7.13 0.40
N ALA A 52 -12.11 -7.03 0.93
CA ALA A 52 -13.32 -7.53 0.28
C ALA A 52 -13.56 -6.83 -1.06
N HIS A 53 -13.43 -5.50 -1.11
CA HIS A 53 -13.60 -4.74 -2.36
C HIS A 53 -12.59 -5.15 -3.44
N ILE A 54 -11.31 -5.39 -3.07
CA ILE A 54 -10.29 -5.88 -4.01
C ILE A 54 -10.67 -7.25 -4.57
N VAL A 55 -10.99 -8.18 -3.68
CA VAL A 55 -11.31 -9.57 -4.05
C VAL A 55 -12.54 -9.65 -4.95
N GLN A 56 -13.58 -8.85 -4.67
CA GLN A 56 -14.77 -8.76 -5.52
C GLN A 56 -14.42 -8.26 -6.94
N ARG A 57 -13.55 -7.24 -7.05
CA ARG A 57 -13.08 -6.73 -8.36
C ARG A 57 -12.20 -7.71 -9.12
N LYS A 58 -11.56 -8.66 -8.44
CA LYS A 58 -10.71 -9.69 -9.03
C LYS A 58 -11.41 -11.04 -9.15
N ALA A 59 -12.73 -11.05 -9.33
CA ALA A 59 -13.52 -12.27 -9.56
C ALA A 59 -13.25 -13.39 -8.55
N PHE A 60 -13.06 -13.03 -7.27
CA PHE A 60 -12.89 -13.98 -6.17
C PHE A 60 -11.69 -14.93 -6.31
N GLN A 61 -10.55 -14.44 -6.80
CA GLN A 61 -9.28 -15.18 -6.78
C GLN A 61 -8.68 -15.38 -5.36
N MET A 62 -9.47 -15.94 -4.45
CA MET A 62 -9.21 -16.05 -3.00
C MET A 62 -7.90 -16.75 -2.68
N LYS A 63 -7.54 -17.78 -3.45
CA LYS A 63 -6.36 -18.60 -3.16
C LYS A 63 -5.06 -17.79 -3.26
N ALA A 64 -4.94 -16.94 -4.28
CA ALA A 64 -3.78 -16.08 -4.48
C ALA A 64 -3.66 -15.05 -3.34
N PHE A 65 -4.77 -14.41 -3.00
CA PHE A 65 -4.83 -13.42 -1.93
C PHE A 65 -4.64 -14.01 -0.53
N ALA A 66 -5.14 -15.22 -0.27
CA ALA A 66 -4.93 -15.90 1.01
C ALA A 66 -3.44 -16.18 1.27
N ALA A 67 -2.70 -16.63 0.25
CA ALA A 67 -1.25 -16.84 0.36
C ALA A 67 -0.50 -15.54 0.66
N LEU A 68 -0.88 -14.44 -0.01
CA LEU A 68 -0.32 -13.12 0.28
C LEU A 68 -0.60 -12.66 1.72
N SER A 69 -1.84 -12.83 2.19
CA SER A 69 -2.23 -12.47 3.57
C SER A 69 -1.39 -13.20 4.61
N GLN A 70 -1.14 -14.50 4.41
CA GLN A 70 -0.32 -15.30 5.32
C GLN A 70 1.13 -14.80 5.39
N VAL A 71 1.74 -14.51 4.23
CA VAL A 71 3.11 -13.97 4.17
C VAL A 71 3.20 -12.61 4.85
N VAL A 72 2.22 -11.72 4.61
CA VAL A 72 2.16 -10.41 5.28
C VAL A 72 2.05 -10.57 6.79
N LYS A 73 1.12 -11.40 7.27
CA LYS A 73 0.91 -11.66 8.70
C LYS A 73 2.16 -12.24 9.39
N ALA A 74 2.91 -13.08 8.69
CA ALA A 74 4.18 -13.58 9.20
C ALA A 74 5.25 -12.47 9.26
N ALA A 75 5.34 -11.62 8.24
CA ALA A 75 6.34 -10.55 8.18
C ALA A 75 6.14 -9.48 9.27
N VAL A 76 4.91 -9.04 9.51
CA VAL A 76 4.61 -7.95 10.47
C VAL A 76 4.90 -8.34 11.92
N ASN A 77 4.95 -9.64 12.25
CA ASN A 77 5.31 -10.07 13.60
C ASN A 77 6.80 -9.84 13.94
N HIS A 78 7.64 -9.54 12.95
CA HIS A 78 9.09 -9.40 13.11
C HIS A 78 9.59 -7.96 12.93
N GLU A 79 8.75 -7.04 12.46
CA GLU A 79 9.14 -5.67 12.18
C GLU A 79 8.70 -4.72 13.31
N PRO A 80 9.58 -3.81 13.76
CA PRO A 80 9.22 -2.84 14.79
C PRO A 80 8.14 -1.87 14.27
N MET A 81 7.17 -1.55 15.12
CA MET A 81 6.12 -0.58 14.81
C MET A 81 6.72 0.81 14.52
N THR A 82 6.29 1.43 13.42
CA THR A 82 6.68 2.81 13.09
C THR A 82 6.16 3.77 14.18
N THR A 83 7.04 4.64 14.68
CA THR A 83 6.70 5.60 15.74
C THR A 83 7.24 6.99 15.46
N ILE A 84 6.60 7.99 16.07
CA ILE A 84 7.08 9.37 16.11
C ILE A 84 7.04 9.89 17.55
N VAL A 85 7.84 10.93 17.82
CA VAL A 85 7.70 11.72 19.03
C VAL A 85 6.69 12.83 18.78
N ALA A 86 5.71 12.98 19.67
CA ALA A 86 4.71 14.04 19.55
C ALA A 86 5.36 15.43 19.44
N GLU A 87 4.89 16.24 18.50
CA GLU A 87 5.40 17.60 18.32
C GLU A 87 5.03 18.50 19.51
N GLN A 88 3.82 18.32 20.06
CA GLN A 88 3.30 19.07 21.20
C GLN A 88 3.71 18.43 22.54
N PRO A 89 3.97 19.22 23.59
CA PRO A 89 4.14 18.72 24.95
C PRO A 89 2.86 18.05 25.49
N PRO A 90 2.96 16.99 26.32
CA PRO A 90 4.18 16.26 26.65
C PRO A 90 4.69 15.43 25.47
N LYS A 91 6.02 15.30 25.35
CA LYS A 91 6.70 14.51 24.29
C LYS A 91 6.45 13.01 24.49
N THR A 92 5.30 12.52 24.02
CA THR A 92 4.93 11.11 24.05
C THR A 92 5.29 10.40 22.75
N ILE A 93 5.63 9.12 22.81
CA ILE A 93 5.78 8.27 21.62
C ILE A 93 4.39 7.93 21.08
N LYS A 94 4.18 8.13 19.77
CA LYS A 94 2.95 7.77 19.06
C LYS A 94 3.26 6.70 18.02
N GLN A 95 2.43 5.66 17.97
CA GLN A 95 2.49 4.63 16.94
C GLN A 95 1.80 5.11 15.66
N LEU A 96 2.35 4.73 14.51
CA LEU A 96 1.84 5.06 13.18
C LEU A 96 1.47 3.79 12.42
N PRO A 97 0.38 3.09 12.80
CA PRO A 97 0.01 1.80 12.19
C PRO A 97 -0.30 1.90 10.69
N ILE A 98 -0.81 3.05 10.23
CA ILE A 98 -1.05 3.28 8.79
C ILE A 98 0.27 3.34 8.04
N GLN A 99 1.25 4.09 8.54
CA GLN A 99 2.57 4.18 7.90
C GLN A 99 3.27 2.83 7.92
N TYR A 100 3.31 2.18 9.10
CA TYR A 100 3.85 0.84 9.27
C TYR A 100 3.29 -0.15 8.25
N CYS A 101 1.96 -0.22 8.11
CA CYS A 101 1.34 -1.11 7.13
C CYS A 101 1.50 -0.66 5.68
N SER A 102 1.72 0.63 5.40
CA SER A 102 2.00 1.10 4.05
C SER A 102 3.39 0.68 3.56
N GLU A 103 4.34 0.51 4.48
CA GLU A 103 5.73 0.13 4.21
C GLU A 103 5.90 -1.41 4.13
N VAL A 104 4.86 -2.19 4.50
CA VAL A 104 4.91 -3.66 4.48
C VAL A 104 5.22 -4.23 3.08
N ILE A 105 4.84 -3.51 2.03
CA ILE A 105 5.07 -3.89 0.63
C ILE A 105 6.54 -3.87 0.26
N ASP A 106 7.36 -3.16 1.04
CA ASP A 106 8.79 -3.03 0.79
C ASP A 106 9.61 -4.16 1.42
N ILE A 107 9.03 -4.92 2.36
CA ILE A 107 9.67 -6.06 3.01
C ILE A 107 9.99 -7.13 1.94
N PRO A 108 11.24 -7.65 1.85
CA PRO A 108 11.66 -8.48 0.73
C PRO A 108 10.78 -9.71 0.43
N ASN A 109 10.35 -10.45 1.47
CA ASN A 109 9.51 -11.63 1.30
C ASN A 109 8.07 -11.25 0.87
N VAL A 110 7.53 -10.14 1.39
CA VAL A 110 6.22 -9.60 0.98
C VAL A 110 6.29 -9.12 -0.46
N ARG A 111 7.31 -8.35 -0.83
CA ARG A 111 7.54 -7.90 -2.22
C ARG A 111 7.59 -9.07 -3.19
N ALA A 112 8.36 -10.11 -2.87
CA ALA A 112 8.44 -11.31 -3.69
C ALA A 112 7.08 -12.02 -3.83
N GLN A 113 6.28 -12.07 -2.76
CA GLN A 113 4.94 -12.66 -2.79
C GLN A 113 3.92 -11.79 -3.56
N ILE A 114 4.05 -10.45 -3.51
CA ILE A 114 3.27 -9.52 -4.32
C ILE A 114 3.48 -9.83 -5.81
N GLU A 115 4.72 -9.96 -6.27
CA GLU A 115 5.00 -10.27 -7.68
C GLU A 115 4.37 -11.60 -8.12
N ARG A 116 4.50 -12.66 -7.29
CA ARG A 116 3.84 -13.96 -7.58
C ARG A 116 2.33 -13.82 -7.64
N THR A 117 1.75 -13.06 -6.73
CA THR A 117 0.30 -12.83 -6.68
C THR A 117 -0.13 -12.10 -7.94
N ILE A 118 0.56 -11.02 -8.35
CA ILE A 118 0.28 -10.29 -9.60
C ILE A 118 0.27 -11.23 -10.80
N THR A 119 1.25 -12.13 -10.92
CA THR A 119 1.26 -13.14 -12.00
C THR A 119 0.05 -14.07 -11.95
N GLN A 120 -0.38 -14.49 -10.76
CA GLN A 120 -1.56 -15.34 -10.59
C GLN A 120 -2.87 -14.61 -10.93
N VAL A 121 -3.02 -13.34 -10.54
CA VAL A 121 -4.27 -12.57 -10.77
C VAL A 121 -4.41 -11.99 -12.18
N ARG A 122 -3.34 -12.00 -12.97
CA ARG A 122 -3.39 -11.57 -14.38
C ARG A 122 -3.80 -12.68 -15.34
N ASN A 123 -3.62 -13.93 -14.94
CA ASN A 123 -3.97 -15.12 -15.73
C ASN A 123 -5.40 -15.60 -15.39
#